data_AF-A0AAD7WMT6-F1
#
_entry.id   AF-A0AAD7WMT6-F1
#
_cell.length_a   1.000
_cell.length_b   1.000
_cell.length_c   1.000
_cell.angle_alpha   90.00
_cell.angle_beta   90.00
_cell.angle_gamma   90.00
#
_symmetry.space_group_name_H-M   'P 1'
#
loop_
_entity.id
_entity.type
_entity.pdbx_description
1 polymer ?
#
loop_
_entity_poly.entity_id
_entity_poly.type
_entity_poly.pdbx_seq_one_letter_code
_entity_poly.pdbx_strand_id
1 'polypeptide(L)'
;MSQPVELSNRQTLLNSATTSLSSKVVSQYSSLLAPMSVDAVMRVIDPTTATSVDLRDIRIIKKLGGTIDDCDMVDGLVLTQRVANSSTSRVEKAKIGLIQFCLSPPKTDASQPLLTNSAPQQN
;
A
#
# COMPACT_ATOMS: atom_id res chain seq x y z
N MET A 1 11.89 -36.14 -2.90
CA MET A 1 10.70 -36.48 -2.10
C MET A 1 10.11 -35.18 -1.59
N SER A 2 8.83 -34.89 -1.85
CA SER A 2 8.14 -33.73 -1.28
C SER A 2 7.55 -34.09 0.09
N GLN A 3 7.52 -33.12 1.01
CA GLN A 3 6.75 -33.23 2.25
C GLN A 3 5.49 -32.36 2.11
N PRO A 4 4.28 -32.92 2.22
CA PRO A 4 3.05 -32.13 2.21
C PRO A 4 2.97 -31.29 3.50
N VAL A 5 2.53 -30.05 3.36
CA VAL A 5 2.41 -29.08 4.45
C VAL A 5 1.00 -28.54 4.48
N GLU A 6 0.41 -28.44 5.67
CA GLU A 6 -0.88 -27.80 5.87
C GLU A 6 -0.74 -26.30 6.11
N LEU A 7 -1.65 -25.51 5.53
CA LEU A 7 -1.72 -24.05 5.73
C LEU A 7 -2.06 -23.66 7.18
N SER A 8 -2.69 -24.56 7.94
CA SER A 8 -2.97 -24.40 9.37
C SER A 8 -1.69 -24.32 10.21
N ASN A 9 -0.61 -24.92 9.72
CA ASN A 9 0.63 -25.06 10.48
C ASN A 9 1.54 -23.83 10.28
N ARG A 10 1.32 -22.84 11.15
CA ARG A 10 2.12 -21.61 11.19
C ARG A 10 3.61 -21.86 11.37
N GLN A 11 4.01 -22.87 12.16
CA GLN A 11 5.41 -23.15 12.43
C GLN A 11 6.16 -23.60 11.17
N THR A 12 5.53 -24.45 10.36
CA THR A 12 6.12 -24.88 9.09
C THR A 12 6.27 -23.71 8.11
N LEU A 13 5.28 -22.81 8.05
CA LEU A 13 5.36 -21.60 7.21
C LEU A 13 6.48 -20.66 7.67
N LEU A 14 6.64 -20.47 8.99
CA LEU A 14 7.73 -19.69 9.57
C LEU A 14 9.10 -20.30 9.25
N ASN A 15 9.23 -21.61 9.35
CA ASN A 15 10.48 -22.29 9.01
C ASN A 15 10.82 -22.09 7.53
N SER A 16 9.85 -22.27 6.62
CA SER A 16 10.05 -22.04 5.18
C SER A 16 10.43 -20.58 4.86
N ALA A 17 9.77 -19.60 5.50
CA ALA A 17 10.11 -18.19 5.33
C ALA A 17 11.51 -17.88 5.88
N THR A 18 11.85 -18.41 7.07
CA THR A 18 13.15 -18.22 7.71
C THR A 18 14.28 -18.78 6.86
N THR A 19 14.17 -20.04 6.43
CA THR A 19 15.15 -20.68 5.54
C THR A 19 15.31 -19.92 4.23
N SER A 20 14.20 -19.40 3.69
CA SER A 20 14.26 -18.54 2.52
C SER A 20 15.08 -17.28 2.81
N LEU A 21 14.88 -16.60 3.94
CA LEU A 21 15.60 -15.37 4.26
C LEU A 21 17.07 -15.57 4.65
N SER A 22 17.44 -16.75 5.17
CA SER A 22 18.79 -17.02 5.70
C SER A 22 19.93 -16.80 4.68
N SER A 23 19.67 -16.91 3.37
CA SER A 23 20.67 -16.68 2.32
C SER A 23 20.69 -15.26 1.75
N LYS A 24 19.87 -14.34 2.28
CA LYS A 24 19.80 -12.95 1.84
C LYS A 24 20.54 -12.03 2.83
N VAL A 25 20.87 -10.83 2.36
CA VAL A 25 21.49 -9.76 3.17
C VAL A 25 20.68 -9.45 4.46
N VAL A 26 19.37 -9.71 4.42
CA VAL A 26 18.45 -9.49 5.54
C VAL A 26 18.35 -10.69 6.50
N SER A 27 19.25 -11.68 6.42
CA SER A 27 19.21 -12.91 7.23
C SER A 27 19.22 -12.64 8.74
N GLN A 28 19.95 -11.62 9.18
CA GLN A 28 19.99 -11.17 10.57
C GLN A 28 18.64 -10.64 11.07
N TYR A 29 17.76 -10.21 10.15
CA TYR A 29 16.41 -9.71 10.43
C TYR A 29 15.32 -10.75 10.11
N SER A 30 15.70 -12.01 9.90
CA SER A 30 14.75 -13.08 9.60
C SER A 30 13.71 -13.26 10.71
N SER A 31 14.07 -13.02 11.96
CA SER A 31 13.16 -13.05 13.11
C SER A 31 12.02 -12.01 13.03
N LEU A 32 12.24 -10.87 12.36
CA LEU A 32 11.23 -9.84 12.15
C LEU A 32 10.46 -10.07 10.84
N LEU A 33 11.17 -10.32 9.75
CA LEU A 33 10.58 -10.38 8.41
C LEU A 33 9.86 -11.70 8.12
N ALA A 34 10.28 -12.83 8.72
CA ALA A 34 9.62 -14.11 8.54
C ALA A 34 8.19 -14.12 9.11
N PRO A 35 7.93 -13.72 10.37
CA PRO A 35 6.56 -13.65 10.89
C PRO A 35 5.72 -12.64 10.13
N MET A 36 6.28 -11.46 9.81
CA MET A 36 5.61 -10.46 8.98
C MET A 36 5.14 -11.01 7.63
N SER A 37 5.99 -11.78 6.95
CA SER A 37 5.65 -12.40 5.67
C SER A 37 4.53 -13.44 5.81
N VAL A 38 4.59 -14.28 6.84
CA VAL A 38 3.56 -15.29 7.12
C VAL A 38 2.23 -14.62 7.48
N ASP A 39 2.25 -13.60 8.33
CA ASP A 39 1.04 -12.87 8.73
C ASP A 39 0.37 -12.14 7.57
N ALA A 40 1.15 -11.52 6.69
CA ALA A 40 0.62 -10.88 5.49
C ALA A 40 -0.11 -11.88 4.59
N VAL A 41 0.48 -13.06 4.35
CA VAL A 41 -0.13 -14.12 3.53
C VAL A 41 -1.39 -14.68 4.21
N MET A 42 -1.34 -14.93 5.52
CA MET A 42 -2.47 -15.49 6.28
C MET A 42 -3.69 -14.56 6.36
N ARG A 43 -3.50 -13.24 6.17
CA ARG A 43 -4.60 -12.27 6.13
C ARG A 43 -5.23 -12.10 4.77
N VAL A 44 -4.44 -12.33 3.71
CA VAL A 44 -4.94 -12.27 2.32
C VAL A 44 -5.60 -13.58 1.92
N ILE A 45 -5.10 -14.72 2.43
CA ILE A 45 -5.68 -16.01 2.09
C ILE A 45 -7.07 -16.16 2.71
N ASP A 46 -8.05 -16.44 1.86
CA ASP A 46 -9.40 -16.76 2.29
C ASP A 46 -9.63 -18.26 2.13
N PRO A 47 -9.63 -19.04 3.24
CA PRO A 47 -9.62 -20.50 3.20
C PRO A 47 -10.88 -21.11 2.59
N THR A 48 -11.97 -20.34 2.48
CA THR A 48 -13.22 -20.77 1.84
C THR A 48 -13.22 -20.63 0.34
N THR A 49 -12.35 -19.78 -0.21
CA THR A 49 -12.53 -19.20 -1.55
C THR A 49 -11.34 -19.47 -2.45
N ALA A 50 -10.12 -19.55 -1.90
CA ALA A 50 -8.91 -19.69 -2.70
C ALA A 50 -7.87 -20.63 -2.09
N THR A 51 -7.28 -21.45 -2.96
CA THR A 51 -6.14 -22.34 -2.63
C THR A 51 -4.79 -21.64 -2.83
N SER A 52 -4.76 -20.45 -3.43
CA SER A 52 -3.55 -19.69 -3.74
C SER A 52 -3.74 -18.21 -3.42
N VAL A 53 -2.64 -17.56 -3.05
CA VAL A 53 -2.59 -16.14 -2.70
C VAL A 53 -2.09 -15.33 -3.88
N ASP A 54 -2.75 -14.20 -4.17
CA ASP A 54 -2.27 -13.23 -5.14
C ASP A 54 -1.30 -12.26 -4.47
N LEU A 55 -0.08 -12.16 -4.99
CA LEU A 55 0.94 -11.25 -4.46
C LEU A 55 0.58 -9.78 -4.67
N ARG A 56 -0.39 -9.46 -5.54
CA ARG A 56 -0.88 -8.08 -5.75
C ARG A 56 -1.64 -7.53 -4.54
N ASP A 57 -2.18 -8.41 -3.71
CA ASP A 57 -2.90 -8.02 -2.49
C ASP A 57 -1.94 -7.65 -1.35
N ILE A 58 -0.67 -8.06 -1.44
CA ILE A 58 0.39 -7.70 -0.48
C ILE A 58 1.20 -6.53 -1.05
N ARG A 59 0.85 -5.31 -0.66
CA ARG A 59 1.54 -4.11 -1.13
C ARG A 59 2.77 -3.80 -0.27
N ILE A 60 3.95 -3.96 -0.87
CA ILE A 60 5.23 -3.58 -0.24
C ILE A 60 5.56 -2.13 -0.57
N ILE A 61 5.72 -1.29 0.45
CA ILE A 61 6.09 0.12 0.29
C ILE A 61 7.46 0.37 0.92
N LYS A 62 8.39 0.87 0.11
CA LYS A 62 9.72 1.27 0.58
C LYS A 62 9.70 2.76 0.89
N LYS A 63 10.02 3.11 2.13
CA LYS A 63 10.23 4.50 2.55
C LYS A 63 11.73 4.74 2.70
N LEU A 64 12.21 5.88 2.22
CA LEU A 64 13.61 6.28 2.41
C LEU A 64 13.83 6.72 3.86
N GLY A 65 14.93 6.27 4.46
CA GLY A 65 15.27 6.49 5.86
C GLY A 65 14.84 5.32 6.76
N GLY A 66 15.39 5.28 7.97
CA GLY A 66 15.18 4.18 8.93
C GLY A 66 16.09 2.97 8.68
N THR A 67 15.87 1.94 9.46
CA THR A 67 16.55 0.64 9.44
C THR A 67 15.56 -0.48 9.10
N ILE A 68 16.06 -1.70 8.86
CA ILE A 68 15.18 -2.85 8.63
C ILE A 68 14.34 -3.17 9.88
N ASP A 69 14.86 -2.86 11.07
CA ASP A 69 14.13 -3.02 12.33
C ASP A 69 12.92 -2.08 12.44
N ASP A 70 12.91 -0.96 11.71
CA ASP A 70 11.77 -0.04 11.63
C ASP A 70 10.68 -0.51 10.64
N CYS A 71 10.88 -1.65 9.98
CA CYS A 71 9.86 -2.23 9.12
C CYS A 71 8.73 -2.80 9.96
N ASP A 72 7.50 -2.41 9.64
CA ASP A 72 6.30 -2.89 10.32
C ASP A 72 5.22 -3.28 9.30
N MET A 73 4.35 -4.18 9.72
CA MET A 73 3.21 -4.63 8.95
C MET A 73 1.98 -3.79 9.32
N VAL A 74 1.45 -3.08 8.33
CA VAL A 74 0.22 -2.31 8.52
C VAL A 74 -0.99 -3.13 8.09
N ASP A 75 -1.99 -3.20 8.96
CA ASP A 75 -3.27 -3.86 8.70
C ASP A 75 -4.14 -2.98 7.81
N GLY A 76 -3.96 -3.11 6.50
CA GLY A 76 -4.75 -2.40 5.48
C GLY A 76 -3.90 -1.87 4.34
N LEU A 77 -4.40 -0.83 3.67
CA LEU A 77 -3.75 -0.24 2.51
C LEU A 77 -3.05 1.07 2.88
N VAL A 78 -1.72 1.08 2.73
CA VAL A 78 -0.92 2.31 2.87
C VAL A 78 -0.86 3.04 1.53
N LEU A 79 -1.15 4.35 1.55
CA LEU A 79 -1.05 5.24 0.40
C LEU A 79 0.10 6.23 0.62
N THR A 80 1.05 6.28 -0.30
CA THR A 80 2.21 7.22 -0.24
C THR A 80 1.88 8.62 -0.78
N GLN A 81 0.61 8.95 -0.89
CA GLN A 81 0.18 10.22 -1.46
C GLN A 81 0.45 11.37 -0.48
N ARG A 82 0.83 12.54 -1.03
CA ARG A 82 0.94 13.75 -0.22
C ARG A 82 -0.45 14.24 0.13
N VAL A 83 -0.68 14.52 1.40
CA VAL A 83 -1.87 15.24 1.85
C VAL A 83 -1.77 16.67 1.30
N ALA A 84 -2.90 17.23 0.85
CA ALA A 84 -2.96 18.63 0.45
C ALA A 84 -2.50 19.53 1.60
N ASN A 85 -2.00 20.73 1.29
CA ASN A 85 -1.53 21.75 2.24
C ASN A 85 -2.67 22.21 3.17
N SER A 86 -3.02 21.35 4.11
CA SER A 86 -4.09 21.49 5.08
C SER A 86 -3.49 21.12 6.43
N SER A 87 -4.02 21.72 7.51
CA SER A 87 -3.58 21.46 8.88
C SER A 87 -3.99 20.09 9.40
N THR A 88 -4.67 19.27 8.60
CA THR A 88 -5.25 18.00 9.02
C THR A 88 -4.25 16.87 8.79
N SER A 89 -3.53 16.50 9.86
CA SER A 89 -2.55 15.40 9.84
C SER A 89 -3.16 14.03 10.15
N ARG A 90 -4.30 13.98 10.86
CA ARG A 90 -4.96 12.74 11.27
C ARG A 90 -6.48 12.95 11.36
N VAL A 91 -7.24 11.99 10.84
CA VAL A 91 -8.71 11.96 10.94
C VAL A 91 -9.12 10.60 11.45
N GLU A 92 -9.86 10.55 12.55
CA GLU A 92 -10.44 9.30 13.06
C GLU A 92 -11.81 9.07 12.44
N LYS A 93 -12.14 7.80 12.13
CA LYS A 93 -13.40 7.40 11.46
C LYS A 93 -13.64 8.15 10.14
N ALA A 94 -12.58 8.36 9.38
CA ALA A 94 -12.66 8.99 8.07
C ALA A 94 -13.48 8.15 7.08
N LYS A 95 -14.24 8.82 6.21
CA LYS A 95 -14.85 8.19 5.04
C LYS A 95 -13.92 8.37 3.84
N ILE A 96 -13.50 7.27 3.23
CA ILE A 96 -12.59 7.27 2.09
C ILE A 96 -13.42 7.28 0.80
N GLY A 97 -13.22 8.29 -0.04
CA GLY A 97 -13.86 8.41 -1.35
C GLY A 97 -12.85 8.17 -2.47
N LEU A 98 -13.18 7.29 -3.42
CA LEU A 98 -12.41 7.10 -4.65
C LEU A 98 -13.04 7.93 -5.76
N ILE A 99 -12.36 8.99 -6.19
CA ILE A 99 -12.85 9.94 -7.20
C ILE A 99 -11.98 9.80 -8.45
N GLN A 100 -12.57 9.37 -9.57
CA GLN A 100 -11.87 9.23 -10.86
C GLN A 100 -12.09 10.44 -11.80
N PHE A 101 -12.95 11.39 -11.42
CA PHE A 101 -13.24 12.57 -12.23
C PHE A 101 -12.46 13.80 -11.77
N CYS A 102 -12.20 14.73 -12.70
CA CYS A 102 -11.50 15.97 -12.39
C CYS A 102 -12.45 16.98 -11.71
N LEU A 103 -12.00 17.59 -10.62
CA LEU A 103 -12.67 18.73 -9.96
C LEU A 103 -12.32 20.09 -10.59
N SER A 104 -11.45 20.09 -11.60
CA SER A 104 -11.09 21.31 -12.31
C SER A 104 -12.27 21.80 -13.16
N PRO A 105 -12.46 23.13 -13.30
CA PRO A 105 -13.33 23.64 -14.34
C PRO A 105 -12.88 23.07 -15.69
N PRO A 106 -13.81 22.76 -16.61
CA PRO A 106 -13.45 22.25 -17.92
C PRO A 106 -12.51 23.26 -18.57
N LYS A 107 -11.23 22.91 -18.67
CA LYS A 107 -10.32 23.66 -19.53
C LYS A 107 -10.73 23.28 -20.94
N THR A 108 -11.31 24.24 -21.65
CA THR A 108 -11.64 24.13 -23.06
C THR A 108 -10.37 23.74 -23.82
N ASP A 109 -10.30 22.48 -24.26
CA ASP A 109 -9.21 21.97 -25.11
C ASP A 109 -9.27 22.57 -26.53
N ALA A 110 -10.39 23.22 -26.86
CA ALA A 110 -10.46 24.09 -28.03
C ALA A 110 -9.87 25.46 -27.72
N SER A 111 -8.96 25.91 -28.58
CA SER A 111 -8.49 27.29 -28.70
C SER A 111 -9.65 28.26 -28.95
N GLN A 112 -10.45 28.54 -27.93
CA GLN A 112 -11.34 29.69 -27.92
C GLN A 112 -10.66 30.79 -27.12
N PRO A 113 -10.09 31.82 -27.77
CA PRO A 113 -9.64 32.99 -27.05
C PRO A 113 -10.84 33.58 -26.31
N LEU A 114 -10.72 33.70 -24.98
CA LEU A 114 -11.65 34.49 -24.17
C LEU A 114 -11.47 35.95 -24.61
N LEU A 115 -12.35 36.42 -25.50
CA LEU A 115 -12.39 37.81 -25.93
C LEU A 115 -12.98 38.65 -24.79
N THR A 116 -12.12 39.28 -23.98
CA THR A 116 -12.54 40.27 -22.99
C THR A 116 -12.76 41.62 -23.67
N ASN A 117 -13.92 41.81 -24.30
CA ASN A 117 -14.35 43.10 -24.85
C ASN A 117 -15.08 43.93 -23.80
N SER A 118 -14.36 44.41 -22.78
CA SER A 118 -14.83 45.52 -21.93
C SER A 118 -13.68 46.04 -21.05
N ALA A 119 -13.19 47.25 -21.33
CA ALA A 119 -12.41 48.00 -20.35
C ALA A 119 -13.32 48.36 -19.17
N PRO A 120 -12.87 48.27 -17.91
CA PRO A 120 -13.63 48.81 -16.79
C PRO A 120 -13.69 50.33 -16.94
N GLN A 121 -14.86 50.88 -17.27
CA GLN A 121 -15.12 52.31 -17.11
C GLN A 121 -15.00 52.63 -15.62
N GLN A 122 -13.93 53.35 -15.26
CA GLN A 122 -13.81 54.04 -13.99
C GLN A 122 -14.88 55.14 -13.94
N ASN A 123 -15.77 55.07 -12.95
CA ASN A 123 -16.44 56.23 -12.36
C ASN A 123 -15.88 56.40 -10.95
#